data_AF-A0A520JCL8-F1
#
_entry.id   AF-A0A520JCL8-F1
#
_cell.length_a   1.000
_cell.length_b   1.000
_cell.length_c   1.000
_cell.angle_alpha   90.00
_cell.angle_beta   90.00
_cell.angle_gamma   90.00
#
_symmetry.space_group_name_H-M   'P 1'
#
loop_
_entity.id
_entity.type
_entity.pdbx_description
1 polymer ?
#
loop_
_entity_poly.entity_id
_entity_poly.type
_entity_poly.pdbx_seq_one_letter_code
_entity_poly.pdbx_strand_id
1 'polypeptide(L)'
;MRASACLIALLLVTTTALPGAVVSGASAQTPGTPYHRAPDAIARALETPPTPGVSVSPDHRTLAILGRENLPSIANLSKPILRLGGYRIDPATNGQAEVRVQWL
;
A
#
# COMPACT_ATOMS: atom_id res chain seq x y z
N MET A 1 6.10 71.54 17.74
CA MET A 1 4.77 71.17 18.26
C MET A 1 3.81 71.16 17.08
N ARG A 2 3.00 70.11 16.89
CA ARG A 2 2.15 69.80 15.70
C ARG A 2 2.79 68.88 14.66
N ALA A 3 2.92 67.61 15.02
CA ALA A 3 2.79 66.48 14.08
C ALA A 3 2.72 65.14 14.83
N SER A 4 2.79 65.14 16.17
CA SER A 4 2.36 64.05 17.07
C SER A 4 0.90 63.60 16.88
N ALA A 5 0.14 64.22 15.96
CA ALA A 5 -1.19 63.80 15.54
C ALA A 5 -1.19 62.90 14.29
N CYS A 6 -0.06 62.79 13.58
CA CYS A 6 0.08 61.91 12.41
C CYS A 6 0.52 60.48 12.82
N LEU A 7 1.10 60.35 14.02
CA LEU A 7 1.67 59.09 14.53
C LEU A 7 0.62 58.15 15.16
N ILE A 8 -0.61 58.62 15.42
CA ILE A 8 -1.67 57.83 16.08
C ILE A 8 -2.75 57.36 15.09
N ALA A 9 -2.87 58.00 13.93
CA ALA A 9 -3.85 57.61 12.90
C ALA A 9 -3.33 56.56 11.91
N LEU A 10 -2.01 56.33 11.86
CA LEU A 10 -1.39 55.30 11.02
C LEU A 10 -1.06 54.03 11.83
N LEU A 11 -1.89 53.68 12.82
CA LEU A 11 -1.71 52.47 13.64
C LEU A 11 -2.95 51.56 13.67
N LEU A 12 -4.00 51.88 12.91
CA LEU A 12 -5.26 51.10 12.89
C LEU A 12 -5.67 50.54 11.51
N VAL A 13 -4.80 50.59 10.49
CA VAL A 13 -5.15 50.16 9.11
C VAL A 13 -4.13 49.15 8.53
N THR A 14 -3.72 48.15 9.30
CA THR A 14 -2.98 46.98 8.76
C THR A 14 -3.47 45.65 9.34
N THR A 15 -4.77 45.51 9.57
CA THR A 15 -5.43 44.25 9.93
C THR A 15 -6.28 43.74 8.78
N THR A 16 -5.69 43.51 7.61
CA THR A 16 -6.27 42.61 6.60
C THR A 16 -5.17 41.88 5.83
N ALA A 17 -5.38 40.57 5.67
CA ALA A 17 -4.67 39.64 4.80
C ALA A 17 -3.28 39.12 5.24
N LEU A 18 -3.28 37.94 5.89
CA LEU A 18 -2.28 36.87 5.73
C LEU A 18 -2.82 35.55 6.34
N PRO A 19 -3.59 34.72 5.62
CA PRO A 19 -3.69 33.30 5.93
C PRO A 19 -2.52 32.59 5.22
N GLY A 20 -1.32 32.70 5.77
CA GLY A 20 -0.12 32.05 5.24
C GLY A 20 0.99 32.16 6.27
N ALA A 21 1.61 31.09 6.78
CA ALA A 21 1.54 29.69 6.45
C ALA A 21 1.59 28.90 7.77
N VAL A 22 0.69 27.94 7.94
CA VAL A 22 1.00 26.83 8.84
C VAL A 22 2.17 26.10 8.20
N VAL A 23 3.38 26.30 8.72
CA VAL A 23 4.50 25.39 8.44
C VAL A 23 4.14 24.11 9.15
N SER A 24 3.33 23.29 8.46
CA SER A 24 3.16 21.89 8.81
C SER A 24 4.56 21.30 8.70
N GLY A 25 5.17 21.00 9.84
CA GLY A 25 6.41 20.27 9.93
C GLY A 25 6.16 18.87 9.37
N ALA A 26 6.22 18.75 8.03
CA ALA A 26 6.39 17.47 7.37
C ALA A 26 7.77 16.98 7.79
N SER A 27 7.82 16.21 8.87
CA SER A 27 8.94 15.34 9.13
C SER A 27 9.05 14.43 7.90
N ALA A 28 10.00 14.75 7.02
CA ALA A 28 10.47 13.80 6.03
C ALA A 28 10.78 12.54 6.82
N GLN A 29 10.01 11.48 6.58
CA GLN A 29 10.32 10.18 7.16
C GLN A 29 11.73 9.87 6.67
N THR A 30 12.71 9.85 7.56
CA THR A 30 14.01 9.24 7.29
C THR A 30 13.68 7.92 6.59
N PRO A 31 14.21 7.65 5.38
CA PRO A 31 13.93 6.41 4.70
C PRO A 31 14.18 5.30 5.72
N GLY A 32 13.11 4.60 6.11
CA GLY A 32 13.25 3.42 6.96
C GLY A 32 14.30 2.53 6.30
N THR A 33 15.02 1.75 7.10
CA THR A 33 15.98 0.77 6.57
C THR A 33 15.42 0.14 5.29
N PRO A 34 16.13 0.27 4.15
CA PRO A 34 15.59 -0.15 2.86
C PRO A 34 15.15 -1.61 2.94
N TYR A 35 14.19 -2.02 2.12
CA TYR A 35 13.77 -3.42 2.10
C TYR A 35 14.97 -4.33 1.91
N HIS A 36 15.24 -5.16 2.91
CA HIS A 36 16.33 -6.12 2.89
C HIS A 36 15.80 -7.48 2.45
N ARG A 37 16.51 -8.11 1.52
CA ARG A 37 16.29 -9.52 1.20
C ARG A 37 16.66 -10.36 2.43
N ALA A 38 15.87 -11.38 2.71
CA ALA A 38 16.22 -12.36 3.74
C ALA A 38 17.57 -13.03 3.39
N PRO A 39 18.33 -13.53 4.38
CA PRO A 39 19.51 -14.35 4.14
C PRO A 39 19.22 -15.50 3.16
N ASP A 40 20.20 -15.86 2.33
CA ASP A 40 20.02 -16.78 1.20
C ASP A 40 19.33 -18.10 1.55
N ALA A 41 19.63 -18.68 2.72
CA ALA A 41 19.01 -19.93 3.16
C ALA A 41 17.48 -19.80 3.33
N ILE A 42 17.02 -18.67 3.89
CA ILE A 42 15.60 -18.39 4.11
C ILE A 42 14.94 -18.00 2.80
N ALA A 43 15.59 -17.14 2.01
CA ALA A 43 15.08 -16.73 0.70
C ALA A 43 14.84 -17.93 -0.21
N ARG A 44 15.80 -18.86 -0.29
CA ARG A 44 15.64 -20.10 -1.08
C ARG A 44 14.49 -20.97 -0.59
N ALA A 45 14.35 -21.13 0.73
CA ALA A 45 13.26 -21.92 1.28
C ALA A 45 11.87 -21.33 0.91
N LEU A 46 11.74 -20.00 0.92
CA LEU A 46 10.49 -19.31 0.59
C LEU A 46 10.21 -19.25 -0.93
N GLU A 47 11.24 -19.16 -1.75
CA GLU A 47 11.12 -19.04 -3.22
C GLU A 47 11.02 -20.41 -3.91
N THR A 48 11.33 -21.50 -3.21
CA THR A 48 11.23 -22.85 -3.78
C THR A 48 9.77 -23.17 -4.14
N PRO A 49 9.50 -23.72 -5.33
CA PRO A 49 8.15 -24.16 -5.70
C PRO A 49 7.61 -25.20 -4.71
N PRO A 50 6.34 -25.09 -4.29
CA PRO A 50 5.76 -26.05 -3.37
C PRO A 50 5.57 -27.39 -4.09
N THR A 51 5.60 -28.46 -3.32
CA THR A 51 5.29 -29.80 -3.85
C THR A 51 3.87 -29.79 -4.44
N PRO A 52 3.70 -30.16 -5.72
CA PRO A 52 2.39 -30.14 -6.36
C PRO A 52 1.47 -31.19 -5.72
N GLY A 53 0.18 -30.89 -5.72
CA GLY A 53 -0.83 -31.88 -5.36
C GLY A 53 -0.99 -32.90 -6.48
N VAL A 54 -1.28 -34.15 -6.14
CA VAL A 54 -1.61 -35.18 -7.11
C VAL A 54 -3.02 -35.71 -6.87
N SER A 55 -3.76 -35.93 -7.95
CA SER A 55 -5.05 -36.59 -7.91
C SER A 55 -5.09 -37.67 -8.99
N VAL A 56 -5.58 -38.85 -8.63
CA VAL A 56 -5.67 -40.00 -9.52
C VAL A 56 -7.14 -40.25 -9.83
N SER A 57 -7.45 -40.52 -11.09
CA SER A 57 -8.80 -40.85 -11.51
C SER A 57 -9.27 -42.18 -10.89
N PRO A 58 -10.57 -42.39 -10.64
CA PRO A 58 -11.06 -43.64 -10.06
C PRO A 58 -10.75 -44.90 -10.89
N ASP A 59 -10.57 -44.75 -12.20
CA ASP A 59 -10.17 -45.82 -13.12
C ASP A 59 -8.64 -46.00 -13.21
N HIS A 60 -7.86 -45.22 -12.47
CA HIS A 60 -6.40 -45.27 -12.35
C HIS A 60 -5.64 -45.05 -13.67
N ARG A 61 -6.30 -44.50 -14.69
CA ARG A 61 -5.69 -44.25 -16.00
C ARG A 61 -5.12 -42.85 -16.14
N THR A 62 -5.57 -41.92 -15.32
CA THR A 62 -5.20 -40.51 -15.42
C THR A 62 -4.68 -40.01 -14.09
N LEU A 63 -3.56 -39.30 -14.14
CA LEU A 63 -2.98 -38.59 -13.01
C LEU A 63 -2.94 -37.10 -13.32
N ALA A 64 -3.57 -36.29 -12.47
CA ALA A 64 -3.51 -34.85 -12.52
C ALA A 64 -2.43 -34.34 -11.56
N ILE A 65 -1.50 -33.54 -12.08
CA ILE A 65 -0.49 -32.82 -11.29
C ILE A 65 -0.97 -31.37 -11.15
N LEU A 66 -1.34 -30.99 -9.93
CA LEU A 66 -1.92 -29.69 -9.61
C LEU A 66 -0.83 -28.78 -9.02
N GLY A 67 -0.27 -27.93 -9.88
CA GLY A 67 0.66 -26.89 -9.46
C GLY A 67 -0.01 -25.79 -8.64
N ARG A 68 0.72 -25.23 -7.67
CA ARG A 68 0.27 -24.08 -6.87
C ARG A 68 1.35 -23.02 -6.81
N GLU A 69 0.95 -21.75 -6.85
CA GLU A 69 1.81 -20.62 -6.53
C GLU A 69 2.12 -20.60 -5.03
N ASN A 70 3.38 -20.37 -4.66
CA ASN A 70 3.82 -20.32 -3.26
C ASN A 70 3.40 -18.99 -2.61
N LEU A 71 3.99 -17.90 -3.10
CA LEU A 71 3.79 -16.53 -2.65
C LEU A 71 3.22 -15.71 -3.80
N PRO A 72 2.21 -14.86 -3.56
CA PRO A 72 1.71 -13.97 -4.60
C PRO A 72 2.81 -12.98 -5.00
N SER A 73 2.94 -12.74 -6.31
CA SER A 73 3.85 -11.70 -6.81
C SER A 73 3.46 -10.31 -6.28
N ILE A 74 4.45 -9.42 -6.20
CA ILE A 74 4.24 -8.00 -5.83
C ILE A 74 3.24 -7.33 -6.78
N ALA A 75 3.29 -7.65 -8.08
CA ALA A 75 2.36 -7.11 -9.06
C ALA A 75 0.90 -7.51 -8.77
N ASN A 76 0.68 -8.72 -8.23
CA ASN A 76 -0.64 -9.18 -7.82
C ASN A 76 -1.12 -8.45 -6.56
N LEU A 77 -0.23 -8.30 -5.56
CA LEU A 77 -0.53 -7.56 -4.33
C LEU A 77 -0.76 -6.05 -4.56
N SER A 78 -0.10 -5.47 -5.57
CA SER A 78 -0.24 -4.06 -5.90
C SER A 78 -1.47 -3.73 -6.76
N LYS A 79 -2.31 -4.72 -7.08
CA LYS A 79 -3.52 -4.49 -7.87
C LYS A 79 -4.51 -3.58 -7.12
N PRO A 80 -5.27 -2.74 -7.84
CA PRO A 80 -6.34 -1.96 -7.23
C PRO A 80 -7.43 -2.88 -6.67
N ILE A 81 -7.95 -2.54 -5.49
CA ILE A 81 -9.01 -3.30 -4.81
C ILE A 81 -10.25 -2.43 -4.69
N LEU A 82 -11.34 -2.88 -5.29
CA LEU A 82 -12.63 -2.22 -5.17
C LEU A 82 -13.35 -2.72 -3.91
N ARG A 83 -13.65 -1.81 -2.98
CA ARG A 83 -14.26 -2.12 -1.68
C ARG A 83 -15.75 -1.75 -1.71
N LEU A 84 -16.64 -2.73 -1.88
CA LEU A 84 -18.09 -2.52 -2.01
C LEU A 84 -18.85 -3.42 -1.04
N GLY A 85 -19.69 -2.83 -0.19
CA GLY A 85 -20.53 -3.60 0.76
C GLY A 85 -19.73 -4.52 1.69
N GLY A 86 -18.48 -4.16 2.02
CA GLY A 86 -17.57 -4.98 2.82
C GLY A 86 -16.76 -6.02 2.03
N TYR A 87 -17.03 -6.21 0.74
CA TYR A 87 -16.27 -7.11 -0.12
C TYR A 87 -15.03 -6.44 -0.71
N ARG A 88 -14.01 -7.25 -1.02
CA ARG A 88 -12.79 -6.85 -1.76
C ARG A 88 -12.86 -7.49 -3.14
N ILE A 89 -13.04 -6.69 -4.19
CA ILE A 89 -13.27 -7.15 -5.56
C ILE A 89 -12.09 -6.74 -6.46
N ASP A 90 -11.59 -7.66 -7.28
CA ASP A 90 -10.64 -7.34 -8.35
C ASP A 90 -11.45 -6.72 -9.52
N PRO A 91 -11.25 -5.42 -9.83
CA PRO A 91 -12.03 -4.74 -10.85
C PRO A 91 -11.81 -5.27 -12.27
N ALA A 92 -10.72 -6.00 -12.53
CA ALA A 92 -10.45 -6.58 -13.84
C ALA A 92 -11.23 -7.88 -14.09
N THR A 93 -11.54 -8.64 -13.03
CA THR A 93 -12.17 -9.97 -13.13
C THR A 93 -13.54 -10.05 -12.46
N ASN A 94 -13.94 -9.02 -11.71
CA ASN A 94 -15.13 -9.00 -10.85
C ASN A 94 -15.18 -10.14 -9.82
N GLY A 95 -14.04 -10.79 -9.56
CA GLY A 95 -13.89 -11.84 -8.56
C GLY A 95 -13.45 -11.30 -7.21
N GLN A 96 -13.31 -12.19 -6.23
CA GLN A 96 -12.67 -11.86 -4.96
C GLN A 96 -11.24 -11.39 -5.21
N ALA A 97 -10.87 -10.22 -4.67
CA ALA A 97 -9.48 -9.79 -4.66
C ALA A 97 -8.66 -10.73 -3.76
N GLU A 98 -7.39 -10.94 -4.09
CA GLU A 98 -6.46 -11.62 -3.19
C GLU A 98 -6.92 -13.02 -2.72
N VAL A 99 -7.56 -13.82 -3.60
CA VAL A 99 -8.16 -15.14 -3.27
C VAL A 99 -7.24 -16.08 -2.46
N ARG A 100 -5.92 -15.95 -2.65
CA ARG A 100 -4.91 -16.79 -1.99
C ARG A 100 -4.16 -16.07 -0.88
N VAL A 101 -4.62 -14.91 -0.41
CA VAL A 101 -4.00 -14.11 0.66
C VAL A 101 -4.95 -13.95 1.85
N GLN A 102 -5.99 -14.79 1.95
CA GLN A 102 -7.09 -14.72 2.93
C GLN A 102 -6.64 -14.79 4.41
N TRP A 103 -5.37 -15.10 4.69
CA TRP A 103 -4.79 -15.08 6.04
C TRP A 103 -4.28 -13.70 6.49
N LEU A 104 -4.51 -12.65 5.70
CA LEU A 104 -4.37 -11.24 6.09
C LEU A 104 -5.72 -10.63 6.45
#